data_AF-P86116-F1
#
_entry.id   AF-P86116-F1
#
_cell.length_a   1.000
_cell.length_b   1.000
_cell.length_c   1.000
_cell.angle_alpha   90.00
_cell.angle_beta   90.00
_cell.angle_gamma   90.00
#
_symmetry.space_group_name_H-M   'P 1'
#
loop_
_entity.id
_entity.type
_entity.pdbx_description
1 polymer ?
#
loop_
_entity_poly.entity_id
_entity_poly.type
_entity_poly.pdbx_seq_one_letter_code
_entity_poly.pdbx_strand_id
1 'polypeptide(L)' 'IRCQGSNQCYGHCREKTGCMNGKCINRVCKCYGC' A
#
# COMPACT_ATOMS: atom_id res chain seq x y z
N ILE A 1 -1.18 4.59 6.16
CA ILE A 1 -0.12 5.59 5.86
C ILE A 1 -0.62 6.57 4.80
N ARG A 2 -0.25 7.86 4.92
CA ARG A 2 -0.52 8.83 3.85
C ARG A 2 0.40 8.56 2.66
N CYS A 3 -0.12 8.70 1.46
CA CYS A 3 0.62 8.45 0.22
C CYS A 3 0.26 9.51 -0.83
N GLN A 4 1.19 9.77 -1.73
CA GLN A 4 0.99 10.54 -2.95
C GLN A 4 0.87 9.62 -4.18
N GLY A 5 1.40 8.39 -4.10
CA GLY A 5 1.28 7.38 -5.13
C GLY A 5 1.32 5.96 -4.57
N SER A 6 0.80 4.99 -5.34
CA SER A 6 0.70 3.58 -4.92
C SER A 6 2.05 2.93 -4.59
N ASN A 7 3.14 3.40 -5.21
CA ASN A 7 4.48 2.89 -4.96
C ASN A 7 4.92 3.05 -3.50
N GLN A 8 4.47 4.11 -2.82
CA GLN A 8 4.74 4.32 -1.39
C GLN A 8 4.00 3.32 -0.50
N CYS A 9 2.95 2.67 -1.02
CA CYS A 9 2.18 1.67 -0.31
C CYS A 9 2.81 0.28 -0.37
N TYR A 10 3.60 -0.03 -1.40
CA TYR A 10 4.08 -1.40 -1.62
C TYR A 10 4.96 -1.92 -0.49
N GLY A 11 5.89 -1.12 0.03
CA GLY A 11 6.73 -1.51 1.17
C GLY A 11 5.88 -1.80 2.41
N HIS A 12 4.96 -0.89 2.73
CA HIS A 12 4.05 -1.04 3.86
C HIS A 12 3.12 -2.25 3.72
N CYS A 13 2.57 -2.47 2.53
CA CYS A 13 1.70 -3.62 2.28
C CYS A 13 2.47 -4.93 2.30
N ARG A 14 3.71 -4.94 1.79
CA ARG A 14 4.59 -6.11 1.88
C ARG A 14 4.91 -6.45 3.33
N GLU A 15 5.21 -5.48 4.18
CA GLU A 15 5.42 -5.74 5.62
C GLU A 15 4.15 -6.27 6.31
N LYS A 16 2.98 -5.74 5.94
CA LYS A 16 1.73 -6.05 6.64
C LYS A 16 1.04 -7.33 6.18
N THR A 17 1.11 -7.64 4.88
CA THR A 17 0.41 -8.79 4.26
C THR A 17 1.34 -9.76 3.56
N GLY A 18 2.65 -9.48 3.48
CA GLY A 18 3.60 -10.26 2.67
C GLY A 18 3.59 -9.92 1.17
N CYS A 19 2.62 -9.13 0.69
CA CYS A 19 2.39 -8.91 -0.74
C CYS A 19 2.48 -7.42 -1.12
N MET A 20 3.09 -7.12 -2.27
CA MET A 20 3.22 -5.75 -2.81
C MET A 20 1.95 -5.27 -3.52
N ASN A 21 0.78 -5.55 -2.94
CA ASN A 21 -0.51 -5.18 -3.51
C ASN A 21 -1.17 -4.06 -2.71
N GLY A 22 -0.61 -2.87 -2.86
CA GLY A 22 -1.08 -1.66 -2.19
C GLY A 22 -1.49 -0.59 -3.20
N LYS A 23 -2.68 0.01 -3.04
CA LYS A 23 -3.07 1.20 -3.81
C LYS A 23 -3.17 2.41 -2.90
N CYS A 24 -2.73 3.55 -3.44
CA CYS A 24 -3.00 4.83 -2.83
C CYS A 24 -4.37 5.34 -3.28
N ILE A 25 -5.33 5.46 -2.35
CA ILE A 25 -6.69 5.93 -2.62
C ILE A 25 -6.98 7.10 -1.68
N ASN A 26 -7.39 8.24 -2.22
CA ASN A 26 -7.61 9.48 -1.44
C ASN A 26 -6.44 9.83 -0.52
N ARG A 27 -5.22 9.69 -1.03
CA ARG A 27 -3.96 9.90 -0.29
C ARG A 27 -3.75 8.97 0.91
N VAL A 28 -4.44 7.83 0.96
CA VAL A 28 -4.29 6.80 1.99
C VAL A 28 -3.97 5.46 1.33
N CYS A 29 -2.95 4.77 1.83
CA CYS A 29 -2.65 3.42 1.34
C CYS A 29 -3.69 2.42 1.84
N LYS A 30 -4.24 1.65 0.91
CA LYS A 30 -4.95 0.40 1.17
C LYS A 30 -4.14 -0.78 0.65
N CYS A 31 -3.97 -1.79 1.50
CA CYS A 31 -3.34 -3.06 1.16
C CYS A 31 -4.43 -4.09 0.90
N TYR A 32 -4.34 -4.79 -0.23
CA TYR A 32 -5.35 -5.76 -0.66
C TYR A 32 -4.94 -7.21 -0.42
N GLY A 33 -3.75 -7.44 0.16
CA GLY A 33 -3.22 -8.79 0.30
C GLY A 33 -2.79 -9.41 -1.03
N CYS A 34 -2.42 -10.68 -0.96
CA CYS A 34 -2.55 -11.59 -2.10
C CYS A 34 -4.02 -12.04 -2.43
#